data_AF-A0A2W6DZF1-F1
#
_entry.id   AF-A0A2W6DZF1-F1
#
_cell.length_a   1.000
_cell.length_b   1.000
_cell.length_c   1.000
_cell.angle_alpha   90.00
_cell.angle_beta   90.00
_cell.angle_gamma   90.00
#
_symmetry.space_group_name_H-M   'P 1'
#
loop_
_entity.id
_entity.type
_entity.pdbx_description
1 polymer ?
#
loop_
_entity_poly.entity_id
_entity_poly.type
_entity_poly.pdbx_seq_one_letter_code
_entity_poly.pdbx_strand_id
1 'polypeptide(L)'
;MINSADHAAAWARGSQPAKHLHWADSGRTKPVRRSVDLSPTYHIKLTQWCAETADTIGTARVTGQDVIRALVARLLMDETLARKIRADLSIDI
;
A
#
# COMPACT_ATOMS: atom_id res chain seq x y z
N MET A 1 7.79 -11.29 -44.76
CA MET A 1 7.53 -9.89 -44.35
C MET A 1 7.41 -9.87 -42.83
N ILE A 2 8.04 -8.88 -42.21
CA ILE A 2 8.47 -8.81 -40.80
C ILE A 2 7.34 -9.09 -39.77
N ASN A 3 7.60 -9.96 -38.79
CA ASN A 3 6.76 -10.16 -37.61
C ASN A 3 7.46 -9.44 -36.45
N SER A 4 6.90 -8.33 -35.95
CA SER A 4 7.35 -7.67 -34.72
C SER A 4 6.55 -8.32 -33.58
N ALA A 5 7.11 -9.08 -32.61
CA ALA A 5 8.14 -8.73 -31.64
C ALA A 5 7.83 -7.37 -30.99
N ASP A 6 7.77 -7.17 -29.68
CA ASP A 6 7.99 -7.96 -28.48
C ASP A 6 7.54 -7.03 -27.32
N HIS A 7 7.52 -7.53 -26.09
CA HIS A 7 7.42 -6.77 -24.83
C HIS A 7 6.04 -6.30 -24.34
N ALA A 8 5.23 -7.24 -23.86
CA ALA A 8 4.44 -7.03 -22.64
C ALA A 8 4.98 -7.98 -21.57
N ALA A 9 5.95 -7.47 -20.81
CA ALA A 9 6.81 -8.22 -19.91
C ALA A 9 6.03 -9.01 -18.85
N ALA A 10 6.50 -10.25 -18.67
CA ALA A 10 6.19 -11.15 -17.60
C ALA A 10 6.31 -10.49 -16.22
N TRP A 11 5.20 -10.33 -15.51
CA TRP A 11 5.23 -10.11 -14.07
C TRP A 11 5.42 -11.46 -13.37
N ALA A 12 6.69 -11.74 -13.14
CA ALA A 12 7.21 -12.91 -12.47
C ALA A 12 6.53 -13.16 -11.11
N ARG A 13 6.12 -14.42 -10.93
CA ARG A 13 5.90 -15.06 -9.64
C ARG A 13 7.20 -14.99 -8.82
N GLY A 14 7.12 -14.50 -7.58
CA GLY A 14 8.16 -14.72 -6.58
C GLY A 14 8.60 -13.48 -5.82
N SER A 15 7.79 -13.02 -4.88
CA SER A 15 8.28 -12.36 -3.66
C SER A 15 7.20 -12.51 -2.61
N GLN A 16 7.35 -13.54 -1.77
CA GLN A 16 6.55 -13.68 -0.57
C GLN A 16 6.76 -12.44 0.34
N PRO A 17 5.70 -11.98 1.00
CA PRO A 17 5.60 -10.61 1.51
C PRO A 17 6.49 -10.35 2.70
N ALA A 18 6.90 -9.09 2.84
CA ALA A 18 7.48 -8.55 4.06
C ALA A 18 6.66 -9.01 5.27
N LYS A 19 7.36 -9.60 6.25
CA LYS A 19 6.87 -10.09 7.55
C LYS A 19 5.54 -9.43 7.96
N HIS A 20 4.45 -10.09 7.59
CA HIS A 20 3.11 -9.60 7.83
C HIS A 20 2.93 -9.52 9.35
N LEU A 21 2.49 -8.37 9.85
CA LEU A 21 1.98 -8.22 11.21
C LEU A 21 0.88 -9.30 11.38
N HIS A 22 1.21 -10.42 12.03
CA HIS A 22 0.25 -11.47 12.30
C HIS A 22 -0.76 -10.91 13.29
N TRP A 23 -1.94 -10.59 12.78
CA TRP A 23 -3.13 -10.37 13.58
C TRP A 23 -3.39 -11.70 14.32
N ALA A 24 -3.03 -11.73 15.60
CA ALA A 24 -3.33 -12.86 16.46
C ALA A 24 -4.81 -12.79 16.83
N ASP A 25 -5.68 -13.19 15.91
CA ASP A 25 -7.08 -13.44 16.23
C ASP A 25 -7.33 -14.94 16.06
N SER A 26 -7.82 -15.56 17.12
CA SER A 26 -7.89 -17.00 17.33
C SER A 26 -9.00 -17.68 16.53
N GLY A 27 -9.33 -17.17 15.35
CA GLY A 27 -10.28 -17.74 14.41
C GLY A 27 -9.78 -17.53 12.98
N ARG A 28 -10.10 -18.44 12.06
CA ARG A 28 -9.74 -18.37 10.64
C ARG A 28 -10.49 -17.23 9.92
N THR A 29 -10.39 -16.00 10.41
CA THR A 29 -11.00 -14.83 9.78
C THR A 29 -10.20 -14.48 8.55
N LYS A 30 -10.87 -14.48 7.40
CA LYS A 30 -10.23 -14.12 6.13
C LYS A 30 -9.94 -12.62 6.14
N PRO A 31 -8.79 -12.16 5.61
CA PRO A 31 -8.52 -10.74 5.45
C PRO A 31 -9.64 -10.05 4.65
N VAL A 32 -10.13 -8.91 5.16
CA VAL A 32 -11.12 -8.08 4.47
C VAL A 32 -10.41 -7.03 3.65
N ARG A 33 -10.68 -6.98 2.33
CA ARG A 33 -10.09 -5.98 1.44
C ARG A 33 -10.81 -4.65 1.57
N ARG A 34 -10.04 -3.57 1.68
CA ARG A 34 -10.49 -2.19 1.48
C ARG A 34 -9.79 -1.62 0.23
N SER A 35 -10.57 -1.01 -0.65
CA SER A 35 -10.08 -0.35 -1.86
C SER A 35 -10.19 1.16 -1.68
N VAL A 36 -9.24 1.90 -2.24
CA VAL A 36 -9.19 3.37 -2.21
C VAL A 36 -8.98 3.85 -3.63
N ASP A 37 -9.82 4.79 -4.06
CA ASP A 37 -9.67 5.46 -5.34
C ASP A 37 -8.72 6.64 -5.17
N LEU A 38 -7.70 6.70 -6.03
CA LEU A 38 -6.70 7.76 -6.05
C LEU A 38 -6.76 8.45 -7.41
N SER A 39 -6.56 9.78 -7.43
CA SER A 39 -6.31 10.46 -8.70
C SER A 39 -5.03 9.90 -9.34
N PRO A 40 -4.89 9.95 -10.68
CA PRO A 40 -3.68 9.49 -11.37
C PRO A 40 -2.40 10.13 -10.81
N THR A 41 -2.46 11.42 -10.45
CA THR A 41 -1.36 12.15 -9.83
C THR A 41 -0.98 11.56 -8.47
N TYR A 42 -1.95 11.27 -7.60
CA TYR A 42 -1.67 10.66 -6.30
C TYR A 42 -1.17 9.23 -6.43
N HIS A 43 -1.68 8.47 -7.39
CA HIS A 43 -1.21 7.10 -7.67
C HIS A 43 0.28 7.09 -8.05
N ILE A 44 0.72 8.00 -8.93
CA ILE A 44 2.12 8.09 -9.34
C ILE A 44 3.00 8.52 -8.16
N LYS A 45 2.60 9.55 -7.41
CA LYS A 45 3.32 10.02 -6.22
C LYS A 45 3.51 8.92 -5.18
N LEU A 46 2.44 8.15 -4.89
CA LEU A 46 2.51 7.03 -3.96
C LEU A 46 3.46 5.93 -4.47
N THR A 47 3.45 5.66 -5.77
CA THR A 47 4.32 4.65 -6.39
C THR A 47 5.80 5.04 -6.25
N GLN A 48 6.14 6.30 -6.51
CA GLN A 48 7.49 6.84 -6.34
C GLN A 48 7.93 6.77 -4.87
N TRP A 49 7.08 7.23 -3.96
CA TRP A 49 7.36 7.17 -2.52
C TRP A 49 7.60 5.74 -2.04
N CYS A 50 6.86 4.75 -2.54
CA CYS A 50 7.09 3.33 -2.20
C CYS A 50 8.47 2.84 -2.68
N ALA A 51 8.90 3.24 -3.88
CA ALA A 51 10.21 2.87 -4.39
C ALA A 51 11.35 3.49 -3.55
N GLU A 52 11.25 4.79 -3.26
CA GLU A 52 12.21 5.51 -2.41
C GLU A 52 12.26 4.93 -0.99
N THR A 53 11.11 4.59 -0.42
CA THR A 53 11.02 3.99 0.91
C THR A 53 11.65 2.60 0.93
N ALA A 54 11.44 1.80 -0.13
CA ALA A 54 12.01 0.47 -0.24
C ALA A 54 13.54 0.50 -0.21
N ASP A 55 14.12 1.42 -0.96
CA ASP A 55 15.56 1.70 -0.96
C ASP A 55 16.04 2.14 0.44
N THR A 56 15.33 3.10 1.04
CA THR A 56 15.67 3.65 2.37
C THR A 56 15.70 2.60 3.48
N ILE A 57 14.72 1.69 3.50
CA ILE A 57 14.62 0.66 4.56
C ILE A 57 15.30 -0.67 4.17
N GLY A 58 15.95 -0.73 3.00
CA GLY A 58 16.67 -1.91 2.52
C GLY A 58 15.77 -3.11 2.23
N THR A 59 14.54 -2.89 1.76
CA THR A 59 13.63 -3.98 1.37
C THR A 59 13.48 -4.08 -0.15
N ALA A 60 13.22 -5.28 -0.65
CA ALA A 60 13.04 -5.52 -2.08
C ALA A 60 11.85 -4.73 -2.65
N ARG A 61 10.80 -4.49 -1.85
CA ARG A 61 9.60 -3.77 -2.28
C ARG A 61 8.77 -3.28 -1.10
N VAL A 62 8.29 -2.04 -1.20
CA VAL A 62 7.14 -1.53 -0.44
C VAL A 62 5.96 -1.44 -1.40
N THR A 63 4.79 -1.97 -1.02
CA THR A 63 3.58 -1.87 -1.84
C THR A 63 2.64 -0.82 -1.27
N GLY A 64 1.77 -0.24 -2.12
CA GLY A 64 0.69 0.63 -1.64
C GLY A 64 -0.19 -0.05 -0.59
N GLN A 65 -0.41 -1.37 -0.67
CA GLN A 65 -1.14 -2.12 0.36
C GLN A 65 -0.43 -2.11 1.72
N ASP A 66 0.91 -2.20 1.73
CA ASP A 66 1.69 -2.11 2.96
C ASP A 66 1.58 -0.72 3.58
N VAL A 67 1.59 0.32 2.73
CA VAL A 67 1.37 1.71 3.15
C VAL A 67 -0.01 1.88 3.78
N ILE A 68 -1.08 1.46 3.09
CA ILE A 68 -2.44 1.57 3.63
C ILE A 68 -2.59 0.80 4.94
N ARG A 69 -2.01 -0.40 5.05
CA ARG A 69 -2.01 -1.19 6.29
C ARG A 69 -1.32 -0.46 7.43
N ALA A 70 -0.14 0.10 7.19
CA ALA A 70 0.62 0.85 8.18
C ALA A 70 -0.11 2.13 8.60
N LEU A 71 -0.72 2.85 7.65
CA LEU A 71 -1.52 4.04 7.92
C LEU A 71 -2.75 3.72 8.78
N VAL A 72 -3.47 2.64 8.48
CA VAL A 72 -4.63 2.20 9.29
C VAL A 72 -4.18 1.82 10.70
N ALA A 73 -3.11 1.03 10.84
CA ALA A 73 -2.58 0.67 12.16
C ALA A 73 -2.20 1.91 12.97
N ARG A 74 -1.51 2.87 12.34
CA ARG A 74 -1.12 4.12 13.00
C ARG A 74 -2.32 4.99 13.35
N LEU A 75 -3.29 5.12 12.46
CA LEU A 75 -4.54 5.87 12.69
C LEU A 75 -5.28 5.37 13.93
N LEU A 76 -5.33 4.05 14.13
CA LEU A 76 -6.05 3.44 15.25
C LEU A 76 -5.27 3.48 16.58
N MET A 77 -3.97 3.77 16.54
CA MET A 77 -3.10 3.82 17.72
C MET A 77 -2.67 5.24 18.13
N ASP A 78 -2.76 6.22 17.23
CA ASP A 78 -2.29 7.60 17.41
C ASP A 78 -3.48 8.58 17.37
N GLU A 79 -3.94 9.02 18.55
CA GLU A 79 -5.06 9.97 18.67
C GLU A 79 -4.77 11.32 18.01
N THR A 80 -3.50 11.72 17.89
CA THR A 80 -3.16 12.98 17.21
C THR A 80 -3.37 12.84 15.71
N LEU A 81 -2.96 11.72 15.12
CA LEU A 81 -3.24 11.41 13.73
C LEU A 81 -4.75 11.29 13.47
N ALA A 82 -5.48 10.60 14.37
CA ALA A 82 -6.92 10.45 14.26
C ALA A 82 -7.64 11.81 14.26
N ARG A 83 -7.26 12.73 15.15
CA ARG A 83 -7.85 14.09 15.19
C ARG A 83 -7.58 14.87 13.91
N LYS A 84 -6.37 14.79 13.34
CA LYS A 84 -6.04 15.45 12.07
C LYS A 84 -6.93 14.92 10.93
N ILE A 85 -7.02 13.60 10.80
CA ILE A 85 -7.88 12.99 9.77
C ILE A 85 -9.35 13.34 9.97
N ARG A 86 -9.86 13.37 11.22
CA ARG A 86 -11.23 13.84 11.50
C ARG A 86 -11.44 15.30 11.07
N ALA A 87 -10.46 16.16 11.27
CA ALA A 87 -10.53 17.56 10.85
C ALA A 87 -10.57 17.68 9.32
N ASP A 88 -9.70 16.96 8.61
CA ASP A 88 -9.67 16.95 7.14
C ASP A 88 -11.01 16.49 6.57
N LEU A 89 -11.57 15.39 7.09
CA LEU A 89 -12.88 14.87 6.67
C LEU A 89 -14.05 15.80 6.98
N SER A 90 -13.92 16.68 7.98
CA SER A 90 -14.96 17.64 8.35
C SER A 90 -14.94 18.91 7.49
N ILE A 91 -13.86 19.17 6.76
CA ILE A 91 -13.75 20.33 5.86
C ILE A 91 -14.42 20.04 4.50
N ASP A 92 -14.53 18.76 4.15
CA ASP A 92 -15.13 18.27 2.90
C ASP A 92 -16.65 17.94 3.01
N ILE A 93 -17.29 18.22 4.15
CA ILE A 93 -18.76 18.10 4.38
C ILE A 93 -19.35 19.49 4.61
#